data_AF-A0A0Q6Z5J2-F1
#
_entry.id   AF-A0A0Q6Z5J2-F1
#
_cell.length_a   1.000
_cell.length_b   1.000
_cell.length_c   1.000
_cell.angle_alpha   90.00
_cell.angle_beta   90.00
_cell.angle_gamma   90.00
#
_symmetry.space_group_name_H-M   'P 1'
#
loop_
_entity.id
_entity.type
_entity.pdbx_description
1 polymer ?
#
loop_
_entity_poly.entity_id
_entity_poly.type
_entity_poly.pdbx_seq_one_letter_code
_entity_poly.pdbx_strand_id
1 'polypeptide(L)'
;MKFALVAGSALVASMFVSVETWAQGTSQERSACMGDAFRFCSADIPNVTKIEACLSQNRNSLTAACAAEFQPSQSTKLKPEHFRKD
;
A
#
# COMPACT_ATOMS: atom_id res chain seq x y z
N MET A 1 12.09 -29.69 -18.44
CA MET A 1 11.54 -31.05 -18.25
C MET A 1 12.66 -32.02 -17.90
N LYS A 2 12.75 -32.41 -16.62
CA LYS A 2 13.41 -33.64 -16.17
C LYS A 2 12.69 -34.03 -14.87
N PHE A 3 11.70 -34.90 -14.98
CA PHE A 3 10.87 -35.32 -13.85
C PHE A 3 11.57 -36.48 -13.14
N ALA A 4 12.13 -36.23 -11.97
CA ALA A 4 12.56 -37.28 -11.06
C ALA A 4 11.34 -37.74 -10.24
N LEU A 5 10.91 -38.98 -10.47
CA LEU A 5 9.89 -39.67 -9.67
C LEU A 5 10.51 -40.08 -8.33
N VAL A 6 10.03 -39.50 -7.24
CA VAL A 6 10.30 -39.97 -5.88
C VAL A 6 9.08 -40.74 -5.38
N ALA A 7 9.32 -41.97 -4.96
CA ALA A 7 8.34 -42.93 -4.48
C ALA A 7 7.79 -42.54 -3.10
N GLY A 8 6.45 -42.57 -2.99
CA GLY A 8 5.63 -42.80 -1.80
C GLY A 8 6.13 -42.36 -0.42
N SER A 9 5.73 -41.17 0.03
CA SER A 9 5.26 -40.91 1.41
C SER A 9 4.45 -39.61 1.39
N ALA A 10 3.26 -39.62 1.99
CA ALA A 10 2.35 -38.48 2.01
C ALA A 10 2.95 -37.26 2.71
N LEU A 11 3.34 -36.24 1.94
CA LEU A 11 3.48 -34.87 2.41
C LEU A 11 2.95 -33.98 1.29
N VAL A 12 1.70 -33.55 1.42
CA VAL A 12 1.14 -32.47 0.61
C VAL A 12 1.93 -31.21 0.99
N ALA A 13 3.01 -30.95 0.27
CA ALA A 13 3.74 -29.70 0.35
C ALA A 13 2.86 -28.63 -0.29
N SER A 14 1.90 -28.12 0.50
CA SER A 14 1.13 -26.93 0.21
C SER A 14 2.12 -25.82 -0.11
N MET A 15 2.25 -25.47 -1.38
CA MET A 15 2.96 -24.27 -1.78
C MET A 15 2.18 -23.09 -1.21
N PHE A 16 2.69 -22.52 -0.12
CA PHE A 16 2.19 -21.25 0.40
C PHE A 16 2.52 -20.17 -0.63
N VAL A 17 1.56 -19.86 -1.49
CA VAL A 17 1.59 -18.64 -2.28
C VAL A 17 1.29 -17.49 -1.33
N SER A 18 2.30 -16.72 -0.95
CA SER A 18 2.09 -15.44 -0.28
C SER A 18 1.43 -14.51 -1.29
N VAL A 19 0.10 -14.43 -1.23
CA VAL A 19 -0.63 -13.36 -1.88
C VAL A 19 -0.31 -12.09 -1.10
N GLU A 20 0.67 -11.33 -1.57
CA GLU A 20 0.85 -9.95 -1.13
C GLU A 20 -0.42 -9.21 -1.52
N THR A 21 -1.26 -8.89 -0.54
CA THR A 21 -2.47 -8.10 -0.80
C THR A 21 -1.99 -6.69 -1.06
N TRP A 22 -1.94 -6.28 -2.33
CA TRP A 22 -1.54 -4.94 -2.73
C TRP A 22 -2.56 -3.97 -2.14
N ALA A 23 -2.17 -3.26 -1.07
CA ALA A 23 -3.02 -2.27 -0.41
C ALA A 23 -3.14 -1.05 -1.33
N GLN A 24 -4.14 -1.04 -2.20
CA GLN A 24 -4.36 -0.02 -3.23
C GLN A 24 -4.89 1.33 -2.68
N GLY A 25 -4.61 1.62 -1.40
CA GLY A 25 -5.28 2.68 -0.64
C GLY A 25 -6.77 2.43 -0.41
N THR A 26 -7.30 3.07 0.63
CA THR A 26 -8.73 3.18 0.92
C THR A 26 -9.45 4.01 -0.14
N SER A 27 -10.79 3.96 -0.16
CA SER A 27 -11.58 4.85 -1.00
C SER A 27 -11.37 6.33 -0.63
N GLN A 28 -11.15 6.60 0.64
CA GLN A 28 -10.89 7.95 1.16
C GLN A 28 -9.56 8.49 0.61
N GLU A 29 -8.48 7.72 0.70
CA GLU A 29 -7.17 8.07 0.12
C GLU A 29 -7.27 8.40 -1.38
N ARG A 30 -7.95 7.52 -2.15
CA ARG A 30 -8.15 7.77 -3.59
C ARG A 30 -8.91 9.07 -3.86
N SER A 31 -9.94 9.36 -3.08
CA SER A 31 -10.72 10.59 -3.24
C SER A 31 -9.92 11.84 -2.92
N ALA A 32 -9.06 11.79 -1.90
CA ALA A 32 -8.15 12.89 -1.54
C ALA A 32 -7.16 13.20 -2.66
N CYS A 33 -6.68 12.16 -3.36
CA CYS A 33 -5.70 12.28 -4.44
C CYS A 33 -6.29 12.39 -5.85
N MET A 34 -7.60 12.29 -6.03
CA MET A 34 -8.24 12.20 -7.35
C MET A 34 -7.91 13.41 -8.25
N GLY A 35 -8.08 14.63 -7.72
CA GLY A 35 -7.80 15.85 -8.48
C GLY A 35 -6.32 15.99 -8.88
N ASP A 36 -5.41 15.65 -7.96
CA ASP A 36 -3.97 15.67 -8.21
C ASP A 36 -3.54 14.59 -9.21
N ALA A 37 -4.13 13.40 -9.14
CA ALA A 37 -3.87 12.32 -10.09
C ALA A 37 -4.27 12.72 -11.51
N PHE A 38 -5.44 13.36 -11.69
CA PHE A 38 -5.83 13.88 -13.01
C PHE A 38 -4.93 14.99 -13.50
N ARG A 39 -4.43 15.86 -12.61
CA ARG A 39 -3.60 17.01 -12.96
C ARG A 39 -2.16 16.60 -13.31
N PHE A 40 -1.54 15.74 -12.51
CA PHE A 40 -0.11 15.42 -12.61
C PHE A 40 0.16 14.07 -13.28
N CYS A 41 -0.76 13.12 -13.17
CA CYS A 41 -0.53 11.70 -13.50
C CYS A 41 -1.54 11.16 -14.52
N SER A 42 -2.13 12.03 -15.35
CA SER A 42 -3.21 11.66 -16.29
C SER A 42 -2.78 10.56 -17.28
N ALA A 43 -1.49 10.53 -17.65
CA ALA A 43 -0.92 9.53 -18.54
C ALA A 43 -0.87 8.12 -17.93
N ASP A 44 -0.94 8.00 -16.61
CA ASP A 44 -0.86 6.74 -15.89
C ASP A 44 -2.25 6.15 -15.59
N ILE A 45 -3.33 6.89 -15.81
CA ILE A 45 -4.71 6.40 -15.65
C ILE A 45 -5.00 5.33 -16.72
N PRO A 46 -5.54 4.15 -16.35
CA PRO A 46 -6.16 3.79 -15.06
C PRO A 46 -5.26 2.95 -14.10
N ASN A 47 -3.96 2.92 -14.30
CA ASN A 47 -3.05 2.05 -13.53
C ASN A 47 -2.72 2.66 -12.15
N VAL A 48 -3.34 2.10 -11.11
CA VAL A 48 -3.20 2.58 -9.71
C VAL A 48 -1.73 2.60 -9.25
N THR A 49 -0.96 1.55 -9.53
CA THR A 49 0.44 1.46 -9.10
C THR A 49 1.30 2.55 -9.75
N LYS A 50 1.07 2.86 -11.03
CA LYS A 50 1.77 3.95 -11.70
C LYS A 50 1.34 5.32 -11.16
N ILE A 51 0.06 5.51 -10.89
CA ILE A 51 -0.47 6.74 -10.30
C ILE A 51 0.15 6.98 -8.93
N GLU A 52 0.22 5.98 -8.05
CA GLU A 52 0.86 6.10 -6.72
C GLU A 52 2.33 6.48 -6.84
N ALA A 53 3.07 5.85 -7.78
CA ALA A 53 4.46 6.19 -8.03
C ALA A 53 4.61 7.64 -8.55
N CYS A 54 3.74 8.08 -9.46
CA CYS A 54 3.74 9.44 -9.99
C CYS A 54 3.39 10.48 -8.91
N LEU A 55 2.35 10.24 -8.10
CA LEU A 55 1.98 11.12 -6.98
C LEU A 55 3.11 11.21 -5.95
N SER A 56 3.75 10.08 -5.63
CA SER A 56 4.88 10.04 -4.70
C SER A 56 6.08 10.87 -5.21
N GLN A 57 6.31 10.93 -6.51
CA GLN A 57 7.35 11.79 -7.12
C GLN A 57 6.96 13.28 -7.11
N ASN A 58 5.67 13.59 -7.11
CA ASN A 58 5.14 14.95 -7.16
C ASN A 58 4.71 15.51 -5.79
N ARG A 59 5.06 14.84 -4.66
CA ARG A 59 4.61 15.17 -3.29
C ARG A 59 4.62 16.65 -2.93
N ASN A 60 5.65 17.38 -3.34
CA ASN A 60 5.82 18.81 -3.02
C ASN A 60 4.82 19.71 -3.76
N SER A 61 4.19 19.21 -4.83
CA SER A 61 3.24 19.92 -5.68
C SER A 61 1.80 19.47 -5.47
N LEU A 62 1.56 18.43 -4.66
CA LEU A 62 0.24 17.92 -4.36
C LEU A 62 -0.54 18.86 -3.45
N THR A 63 -1.86 18.72 -3.42
CA THR A 63 -2.68 19.34 -2.39
C THR A 63 -2.33 18.80 -1.01
N ALA A 64 -2.61 19.59 0.04
CA ALA A 64 -2.35 19.17 1.42
C ALA A 64 -3.09 17.88 1.80
N ALA A 65 -4.29 17.66 1.25
CA ALA A 65 -5.07 16.45 1.46
C ALA A 65 -4.36 15.22 0.89
N CYS A 66 -3.96 15.25 -0.39
CA CYS A 66 -3.26 14.12 -1.00
C CYS A 66 -1.86 13.91 -0.41
N ALA A 67 -1.13 14.99 -0.09
CA ALA A 67 0.18 14.89 0.56
C ALA A 67 0.12 14.26 1.95
N ALA A 68 -1.00 14.41 2.68
CA ALA A 68 -1.20 13.80 4.00
C ALA A 68 -1.25 12.27 3.94
N GLU A 69 -1.82 11.69 2.88
CA GLU A 69 -1.93 10.24 2.70
C GLU A 69 -0.56 9.55 2.62
N PHE A 70 0.48 10.30 2.27
CA PHE A 70 1.81 9.75 2.20
C PHE A 70 2.73 10.09 3.39
N GLN A 71 2.20 10.70 4.44
CA GLN A 71 2.93 10.95 5.68
C GLN A 71 2.83 9.72 6.59
N PRO A 72 3.87 9.40 7.38
CA PRO A 72 3.74 8.37 8.41
C PRO A 72 2.63 8.78 9.37
N SER A 73 1.64 7.91 9.61
CA SER A 73 0.50 8.20 10.47
C SER A 73 0.96 8.56 11.89
N GLN A 74 1.00 9.85 12.21
CA GLN A 74 1.36 10.34 13.55
C GLN A 74 0.16 10.27 14.50
N SER A 75 -0.50 9.11 14.59
CA SER A 75 -1.64 8.94 15.49
C SER A 75 -1.30 8.02 16.65
N THR A 76 -0.18 8.30 17.32
CA THR A 76 -0.01 7.88 18.70
C THR A 76 -0.36 9.06 19.59
N LYS A 77 -1.66 9.33 19.75
CA LYS A 77 -2.20 10.31 20.72
C LYS A 77 -2.15 9.78 22.16
N LEU A 78 -1.31 8.78 22.42
CA LEU A 78 -1.12 8.20 23.75
C LEU A 78 -0.28 9.17 24.57
N LYS A 79 -0.96 9.90 25.47
CA LYS A 79 -0.28 10.72 26.46
C LYS A 79 0.32 9.77 27.51
N PRO A 80 1.63 9.81 27.80
CA PRO A 80 2.28 8.89 28.75
C PRO A 80 1.68 8.99 30.17
N GLU A 81 0.98 10.09 30.45
CA GLU A 81 0.26 10.33 31.71
C GLU A 81 -0.84 9.30 32.02
N HIS A 82 -1.35 8.56 31.04
CA HIS A 82 -2.33 7.48 31.26
C HIS A 82 -1.70 6.10 31.55
N PHE A 83 -0.37 5.99 31.53
CA PHE A 83 0.35 4.74 31.79
C PHE A 83 0.96 4.67 33.19
N ARG A 84 0.67 5.61 34.09
CA ARG A 84 1.11 5.53 35.49
C ARG A 84 0.37 4.39 36.18
N LYS A 85 1.08 3.30 36.46
CA LYS A 85 0.68 2.19 37.35
C LYS A 85 0.98 2.60 38.79
N ASP A 86 -0.07 2.85 39.56
CA ASP A 86 -0.03 2.73 41.03
C ASP A 86 -0.11 1.24 41.42
#